data_AF-A0A833ZU15-F1
#
_entry.id   AF-A0A833ZU15-F1
#
_cell.length_a   1.000
_cell.length_b   1.000
_cell.length_c   1.000
_cell.angle_alpha   90.00
_cell.angle_beta   90.00
_cell.angle_gamma   90.00
#
_symmetry.space_group_name_H-M   'P 1'
#
loop_
_entity.id
_entity.type
_entity.pdbx_description
1 polymer ?
#
loop_
_entity_poly.entity_id
_entity_poly.type
_entity_poly.pdbx_seq_one_letter_code
_entity_poly.pdbx_strand_id
1 'polypeptide(L)'
;MHVTLCDFIVPWDTLSTTQKKSLNHRYQMGCECKITRCPMIPCYISSLDECLWMDWVTEKSISGHQAKFFACIKRNDGSCAWYRGAAPPKQEFLDIEDP
;
A
#
# COMPACT_ATOMS: atom_id res chain seq x y z
N MET A 1 -17.70 4.87 18.67
CA MET A 1 -16.33 4.81 18.11
C MET A 1 -15.37 4.62 19.27
N HIS A 2 -14.53 3.59 19.22
CA HIS A 2 -13.48 3.33 20.22
C HIS A 2 -12.13 3.51 19.53
N VAL A 3 -11.17 4.13 20.21
CA VAL A 3 -9.83 4.43 19.66
C VAL A 3 -8.75 4.10 20.69
N THR A 4 -7.58 3.71 20.21
CA THR A 4 -6.43 3.21 20.97
C THR A 4 -5.13 3.71 20.36
N LEU A 5 -4.01 3.46 21.06
CA LEU A 5 -2.68 3.82 20.57
C LEU A 5 -2.23 3.01 19.34
N CYS A 6 -2.89 1.90 19.00
CA CYS A 6 -2.58 1.10 17.81
C CYS A 6 -3.33 1.58 16.56
N ASP A 7 -4.32 2.45 16.71
CA ASP A 7 -5.09 2.99 15.58
C ASP A 7 -4.28 4.02 14.80
N PHE A 8 -4.56 4.12 13.49
CA PHE A 8 -3.92 5.10 12.63
C PHE A 8 -4.51 6.51 12.87
N ILE A 9 -4.01 7.19 13.89
CA ILE A 9 -4.43 8.54 14.28
C ILE A 9 -3.24 9.49 14.14
N VAL A 10 -3.27 10.32 13.10
CA VAL A 10 -2.22 11.30 12.81
C VAL A 10 -2.83 12.66 12.45
N PRO A 11 -2.15 13.79 12.71
CA PRO A 11 -2.66 15.10 12.30
C PRO A 11 -2.81 15.16 10.77
N TRP A 12 -3.97 15.61 10.28
CA TRP A 12 -4.28 15.65 8.84
C TRP A 12 -3.19 16.32 7.99
N ASP A 13 -2.60 17.40 8.47
CA ASP A 13 -1.59 18.16 7.74
C ASP A 13 -0.24 17.43 7.61
N THR A 14 -0.03 16.36 8.39
CA THR A 14 1.16 15.50 8.26
C THR A 14 1.02 14.42 7.19
N LEU A 15 -0.21 14.16 6.72
CA LEU A 15 -0.43 13.20 5.65
C LEU A 15 0.12 13.71 4.33
N SER A 16 0.73 12.81 3.56
CA SER A 16 1.15 13.09 2.20
C SER A 16 -0.07 13.38 1.31
N THR A 17 0.14 14.10 0.21
CA THR A 17 -0.89 14.32 -0.82
C THR A 17 -1.45 13.00 -1.36
N THR A 18 -0.63 11.95 -1.44
CA THR A 18 -1.07 10.62 -1.86
C THR A 18 -1.98 9.99 -0.83
N GLN A 19 -1.61 9.99 0.46
CA GLN A 19 -2.43 9.42 1.53
C GLN A 19 -3.80 10.09 1.60
N LYS A 20 -3.84 11.42 1.55
CA LYS A 20 -5.10 12.20 1.55
C LYS A 20 -6.03 11.79 0.41
N LYS A 21 -5.50 11.60 -0.80
CA LYS A 21 -6.30 11.20 -1.97
C LYS A 21 -6.68 9.72 -1.93
N SER A 22 -5.79 8.85 -1.46
CA SER A 22 -6.01 7.41 -1.36
C SER A 22 -7.13 7.05 -0.38
N LEU A 23 -7.36 7.85 0.66
CA LEU A 23 -8.49 7.69 1.58
C LEU A 23 -9.87 7.72 0.89
N ASN A 24 -10.01 8.43 -0.24
CA ASN A 24 -11.27 8.51 -0.97
C ASN A 24 -11.46 7.41 -2.04
N HIS A 25 -10.37 6.75 -2.46
CA HIS A 25 -10.40 5.89 -3.65
C HIS A 25 -9.53 4.64 -3.55
N ARG A 26 -8.22 4.81 -3.36
CA ARG A 26 -7.24 3.72 -3.59
C ARG A 26 -7.21 2.69 -2.47
N TYR A 27 -7.35 3.12 -1.22
CA TYR A 27 -7.31 2.16 -0.11
C TYR A 27 -8.49 1.19 -0.17
N GLN A 28 -9.67 1.64 -0.61
CA GLN A 28 -10.81 0.76 -0.84
C GLN A 28 -10.56 -0.25 -1.96
N MET A 29 -9.93 0.17 -3.08
CA MET A 29 -9.55 -0.75 -4.17
C MET A 29 -8.52 -1.80 -3.73
N GLY A 30 -7.76 -1.52 -2.68
CA GLY A 30 -6.75 -2.40 -2.12
C GLY A 30 -7.23 -3.30 -1.00
N CYS A 31 -8.48 -3.18 -0.54
CA CYS A 31 -8.97 -3.97 0.61
C CYS A 31 -9.01 -5.48 0.36
N GLU A 32 -9.03 -5.91 -0.90
CA GLU A 32 -8.92 -7.32 -1.29
C GLU A 32 -7.46 -7.81 -1.40
N CYS A 33 -6.49 -6.89 -1.28
CA CYS A 33 -5.07 -7.21 -1.27
C CYS A 33 -4.53 -7.33 0.15
N LYS A 34 -3.51 -8.18 0.33
CA LYS A 34 -2.81 -8.32 1.60
C LYS A 34 -1.49 -7.57 1.58
N ILE A 35 -1.25 -6.74 2.59
CA ILE A 35 0.06 -6.12 2.79
C ILE A 35 0.87 -7.00 3.76
N THR A 36 1.93 -7.63 3.25
CA THR A 36 2.81 -8.51 4.04
C THR A 36 3.98 -7.69 4.59
N ARG A 37 4.10 -7.63 5.92
CA ARG A 37 5.21 -6.93 6.59
C ARG A 37 6.52 -7.69 6.43
N CYS A 38 7.60 -6.99 6.13
CA CYS A 38 8.96 -7.53 6.22
C CYS A 38 9.61 -7.15 7.56
N PRO A 39 9.72 -8.06 8.56
CA PRO A 39 10.36 -7.74 9.83
C PRO A 39 11.90 -7.78 9.75
N MET A 40 12.44 -8.65 8.89
CA MET A 40 13.87 -8.86 8.67
C MET A 40 14.06 -9.44 7.26
N ILE A 41 15.18 -9.11 6.62
CA ILE A 41 15.56 -9.67 5.32
C ILE A 41 16.30 -11.02 5.50
N PRO A 42 16.10 -12.01 4.61
CA PRO A 42 15.24 -11.97 3.43
C PRO A 42 13.76 -12.20 3.77
N CYS A 43 12.88 -11.57 3.00
CA CYS A 43 11.42 -11.68 3.13
C CYS A 43 10.81 -11.67 1.73
N TYR A 44 9.74 -12.44 1.54
CA TYR A 44 9.11 -12.68 0.24
C TYR A 44 7.59 -12.67 0.40
N ILE A 45 6.88 -12.42 -0.70
CA ILE A 45 5.44 -12.67 -0.78
C ILE A 45 5.17 -14.17 -0.92
N SER A 46 4.08 -14.65 -0.33
CA SER A 46 3.64 -16.05 -0.47
C SER A 46 2.60 -16.28 -1.57
N SER A 47 2.00 -15.21 -2.09
CA SER A 47 0.92 -15.26 -3.06
C SER A 47 0.89 -13.97 -3.89
N LEU A 48 0.24 -14.02 -5.06
CA LEU A 48 0.14 -12.92 -6.02
C LEU A 48 -0.80 -11.80 -5.53
N ASP A 49 -1.67 -12.06 -4.56
CA ASP A 49 -2.54 -11.08 -3.91
C ASP A 49 -1.85 -10.32 -2.76
N GLU A 50 -0.52 -10.41 -2.65
CA GLU A 50 0.27 -9.75 -1.61
C GLU A 50 1.18 -8.64 -2.14
N CYS A 51 1.30 -7.55 -1.39
CA CYS A 51 2.37 -6.56 -1.54
C CYS A 51 3.31 -6.59 -0.33
N LEU A 52 4.61 -6.74 -0.58
CA LEU A 52 5.64 -6.73 0.48
C LEU A 52 5.93 -5.30 0.95
N TRP A 53 5.74 -5.04 2.24
CA TRP A 53 6.02 -3.76 2.88
C TRP A 53 7.39 -3.75 3.55
N MET A 54 8.26 -2.89 3.03
CA MET A 54 9.70 -2.85 3.26
C MET A 54 10.17 -1.65 4.10
N ASP A 55 9.31 -0.65 4.34
CA ASP A 55 9.71 0.60 5.03
C ASP A 55 10.45 0.34 6.35
N TRP A 56 10.05 -0.68 7.10
CA TRP A 56 10.71 -1.02 8.35
C TRP A 56 12.17 -1.48 8.16
N VAL A 57 12.44 -2.35 7.19
CA VAL A 57 13.80 -2.87 6.98
C VAL A 57 14.70 -1.88 6.26
N THR A 58 14.15 -1.05 5.37
CA THR A 58 14.90 -0.06 4.58
C THR A 58 15.12 1.26 5.31
N GLU A 59 14.11 1.77 6.02
CA GLU A 59 14.10 3.12 6.60
C GLU A 59 13.98 3.14 8.13
N LYS A 60 13.81 1.98 8.78
CA LYS A 60 13.54 1.86 10.24
C LYS A 60 12.32 2.68 10.67
N SER A 61 11.31 2.80 9.79
CA SER A 61 10.11 3.60 10.01
C SER A 61 8.86 2.88 9.51
N ILE A 62 7.74 3.03 10.22
CA ILE A 62 6.42 2.60 9.75
C ILE A 62 5.72 3.65 8.87
N SER A 63 6.32 4.83 8.71
CA SER A 63 5.83 5.91 7.84
C SER A 63 6.93 6.28 6.85
N GLY A 64 7.44 5.27 6.15
CA GLY A 64 8.48 5.39 5.14
C GLY A 64 7.91 5.70 3.76
N HIS A 65 8.70 5.42 2.73
CA HIS A 65 8.37 5.75 1.34
C HIS A 65 7.12 5.04 0.83
N GLN A 66 6.96 3.73 1.10
CA GLN A 66 5.79 2.98 0.63
C GLN A 66 4.52 3.46 1.33
N ALA A 67 4.54 3.58 2.67
CA ALA A 67 3.39 4.05 3.45
C ALA A 67 2.94 5.47 3.06
N LYS A 68 3.86 6.35 2.67
CA LYS A 68 3.55 7.72 2.27
C LYS A 68 3.10 7.86 0.83
N PHE A 69 3.61 7.07 -0.10
CA PHE A 69 3.46 7.37 -1.54
C PHE A 69 2.84 6.24 -2.37
N PHE A 70 2.55 5.09 -1.77
CA PHE A 70 2.02 3.94 -2.47
C PHE A 70 0.73 3.40 -1.82
N ALA A 71 -0.03 2.65 -2.61
CA ALA A 71 -1.12 1.80 -2.16
C ALA A 71 -0.97 0.43 -2.81
N CYS A 72 -1.21 -0.64 -2.07
CA CYS A 72 -1.31 -1.99 -2.64
C CYS A 72 -2.72 -2.11 -3.23
N ILE A 73 -2.85 -2.26 -4.54
CA ILE A 73 -4.15 -2.32 -5.22
C ILE A 73 -4.26 -3.56 -6.10
N LYS A 74 -5.48 -4.06 -6.25
CA LYS A 74 -5.80 -5.22 -7.06
C LYS A 74 -5.79 -4.88 -8.54
N ARG A 75 -5.20 -5.76 -9.34
CA ARG A 75 -5.23 -5.76 -10.81
C ARG A 75 -6.37 -6.65 -11.33
N ASN A 76 -6.62 -6.60 -12.64
CA ASN A 76 -7.73 -7.33 -13.26
C ASN A 76 -7.52 -8.85 -13.26
N ASP A 77 -6.26 -9.32 -13.27
CA ASP A 77 -5.87 -10.73 -13.14
C ASP A 77 -6.01 -11.28 -11.72
N GLY A 78 -6.34 -10.42 -10.75
CA GLY A 78 -6.46 -10.76 -9.34
C GLY A 78 -5.17 -10.62 -8.53
N SER A 79 -4.05 -10.29 -9.16
CA SER A 79 -2.80 -9.97 -8.47
C SER A 79 -2.86 -8.60 -7.79
N CYS A 80 -1.93 -8.35 -6.88
CA CYS A 80 -1.81 -7.11 -6.13
C CYS A 80 -0.42 -6.51 -6.30
N ALA A 81 -0.37 -5.20 -6.49
CA ALA A 81 0.89 -4.51 -6.69
C ALA A 81 0.90 -3.12 -6.07
N TRP A 82 2.11 -2.66 -5.73
CA TRP A 82 2.33 -1.29 -5.27
C TRP A 82 2.09 -0.29 -6.40
N TYR A 83 1.02 0.49 -6.29
CA TYR A 83 0.71 1.61 -7.16
C TYR A 83 1.19 2.92 -6.52
N ARG A 84 1.95 3.72 -7.29
CA ARG A 84 2.52 4.98 -6.81
C ARG A 84 1.63 6.17 -7.13
N GLY A 85 1.48 7.03 -6.14
CA GLY A 85 1.00 8.39 -6.33
C GLY A 85 -0.51 8.53 -6.29
N ALA A 86 -0.95 9.71 -6.73
CA ALA A 86 -2.30 10.22 -6.53
C ALA A 86 -3.20 10.12 -7.76
N ALA A 87 -2.63 9.79 -8.92
CA ALA A 87 -3.39 9.68 -10.16
C ALA A 87 -4.27 8.42 -10.13
N PRO A 88 -5.29 8.33 -11.01
CA PRO A 88 -5.90 7.05 -11.34
C PRO A 88 -4.91 6.08 -11.98
N PRO A 89 -4.93 4.79 -11.60
CA PRO A 89 -4.19 3.78 -12.31
C PRO A 89 -4.70 3.76 -13.74
N LYS A 90 -3.76 3.82 -14.69
CA LYS A 90 -4.08 3.64 -16.10
C LYS A 90 -4.49 2.20 -16.32
N GLN A 91 -5.28 1.97 -17.36
CA GLN A 91 -5.70 0.66 -17.81
C GLN A 91 -4.50 -0.29 -17.98
N GLU A 92 -3.41 0.20 -18.55
CA GLU A 92 -2.12 -0.50 -18.68
C GLU A 92 -1.58 -1.08 -17.37
N PHE A 93 -1.76 -0.40 -16.21
CA PHE A 93 -1.30 -0.92 -14.92
C PHE A 93 -2.21 -2.03 -14.38
N LEU A 94 -3.50 -1.92 -14.66
CA LEU A 94 -4.51 -2.88 -14.22
C LEU A 94 -4.47 -4.17 -15.05
N ASP A 95 -4.03 -4.07 -16.30
CA ASP A 95 -3.97 -5.14 -17.28
C ASP A 95 -2.56 -5.73 -17.45
N ILE A 96 -1.61 -5.43 -16.55
CA ILE A 96 -0.29 -6.08 -16.58
C ILE A 96 -0.49 -7.57 -16.28
N GLU A 97 -0.54 -8.38 -17.32
CA GLU A 97 -0.34 -9.83 -17.25
C GLU A 97 1.15 -10.09 -17.01
N ASP A 98 1.48 -10.88 -15.98
CA ASP A 98 2.84 -11.37 -15.76
C ASP A 98 3.21 -12.31 -16.94
N PRO A 99 4.35 -12.14 -17.64
CA PRO A 99 4.74 -12.97 -18.78
C PRO A 99 5.04 -14.43 -18.41
#